data_AF-A0A953NRZ6-F1
#
_entry.id   AF-A0A953NRZ6-F1
#
_cell.length_a   1.000
_cell.length_b   1.000
_cell.length_c   1.000
_cell.angle_alpha   90.00
_cell.angle_beta   90.00
_cell.angle_gamma   90.00
#
_symmetry.space_group_name_H-M   'P 1'
#
loop_
_entity.id
_entity.type
_entity.pdbx_description
1 polymer ?
#
loop_
_entity_poly.entity_id
_entity_poly.type
_entity_poly.pdbx_seq_one_letter_code
_entity_poly.pdbx_strand_id
1 'polypeptide(L)'
;MWAYTAGICHQLGIFVHAVGGMEDHMHLLIQVPPRLAVAQAVLAIKSNSSRWANEEGHPFAWQQGYGVFSVSRSIVPVVVRYIRNQEAHHRKMSFDVEFVALLKKHGLEFDPKFVFG
;
A
#
# COMPACT_ATOMS: atom_id res chain seq x y z
N MET A 1 4.96 -12.35 0.52
CA MET A 1 4.07 -11.25 0.09
C MET A 1 4.81 -10.11 -0.64
N TRP A 2 5.71 -9.35 0.00
CA TRP A 2 6.28 -8.13 -0.61
C TRP A 2 7.01 -8.35 -1.95
N ALA A 3 7.90 -9.35 -2.04
CA ALA A 3 8.61 -9.66 -3.28
C ALA A 3 7.64 -10.08 -4.40
N TYR A 4 6.60 -10.83 -4.06
CA TYR A 4 5.55 -11.24 -5.00
C TYR A 4 4.76 -10.02 -5.52
N THR A 5 4.37 -9.09 -4.63
CA THR A 5 3.75 -7.82 -4.99
C THR A 5 4.62 -6.99 -5.93
N ALA A 6 5.93 -6.90 -5.66
CA ALA A 6 6.85 -6.22 -6.57
C ALA A 6 6.91 -6.89 -7.95
N GLY A 7 6.85 -8.23 -8.01
CA GLY A 7 6.73 -8.99 -9.26
C GLY A 7 5.48 -8.64 -10.06
N ILE A 8 4.31 -8.57 -9.41
CA ILE A 8 3.06 -8.11 -10.05
C ILE A 8 3.24 -6.71 -10.63
N CYS A 9 3.82 -5.79 -9.86
CA CYS A 9 4.07 -4.42 -10.32
C CYS A 9 4.97 -4.40 -11.57
N HIS A 10 6.06 -5.17 -11.57
CA HIS A 10 6.97 -5.24 -12.71
C HIS A 10 6.28 -5.78 -13.97
N GLN A 11 5.42 -6.81 -13.85
CA GLN A 11 4.63 -7.33 -14.98
C GLN A 11 3.67 -6.29 -15.57
N LEU A 12 3.17 -5.37 -14.75
CA LEU A 12 2.30 -4.26 -15.20
C LEU A 12 3.10 -3.10 -15.81
N GLY A 13 4.43 -3.13 -15.76
CA GLY A 13 5.31 -2.03 -16.16
C GLY A 13 5.33 -0.88 -15.15
N ILE A 14 5.05 -1.16 -13.87
CA ILE A 14 5.12 -0.22 -12.76
C ILE A 14 6.53 -0.25 -12.18
N PHE A 15 7.15 0.92 -12.03
CA PHE A 15 8.42 1.03 -11.33
C PHE A 15 8.20 1.02 -9.80
N VAL A 16 8.95 0.19 -9.08
CA VAL A 16 8.80 0.03 -7.63
C VAL A 16 9.96 0.71 -6.91
N HIS A 17 9.68 1.74 -6.11
CA HIS A 17 10.68 2.35 -5.23
C HIS A 17 10.83 1.59 -3.91
N ALA A 18 9.72 1.17 -3.32
CA ALA A 18 9.70 0.40 -2.08
C ALA A 18 8.36 -0.34 -1.91
N VAL A 19 8.45 -1.53 -1.32
CA VAL A 19 7.32 -2.29 -0.80
C VAL A 19 7.69 -2.70 0.63
N GLY A 20 6.76 -2.56 1.56
CA GLY A 20 6.94 -2.90 2.97
C GLY A 20 5.63 -2.73 3.73
N GLY A 21 5.66 -2.81 5.04
CA GLY A 21 4.49 -2.69 5.90
C GLY A 21 4.56 -3.66 7.07
N MET A 22 3.40 -4.05 7.58
CA MET A 22 3.23 -4.98 8.70
C MET A 22 2.43 -6.21 8.26
N GLU A 23 2.12 -7.10 9.20
CA GLU A 23 1.31 -8.30 8.92
C GLU A 23 -0.14 -7.96 8.55
N ASP A 24 -0.66 -6.84 9.04
CA ASP A 24 -2.05 -6.39 8.87
C ASP A 24 -2.25 -5.39 7.71
N HIS A 25 -1.19 -4.75 7.21
CA HIS A 25 -1.28 -3.80 6.09
C HIS A 25 0.04 -3.67 5.29
N MET A 26 -0.07 -3.15 4.07
CA MET A 26 1.06 -2.99 3.15
C MET A 26 1.13 -1.58 2.56
N HIS A 27 2.33 -1.01 2.53
CA HIS A 27 2.66 0.23 1.84
C HIS A 27 3.44 -0.03 0.56
N LEU A 28 3.05 0.67 -0.51
CA LEU A 28 3.77 0.68 -1.78
C LEU A 28 4.12 2.13 -2.16
N LEU A 29 5.38 2.35 -2.53
CA LEU A 29 5.79 3.53 -3.28
C LEU A 29 6.14 3.12 -4.70
N ILE A 30 5.28 3.48 -5.65
CA ILE A 30 5.35 3.05 -7.03
C ILE A 30 5.19 4.21 -8.00
N GLN A 31 5.76 4.07 -9.20
CA GLN A 31 5.50 4.96 -10.33
C GLN A 31 4.64 4.21 -11.34
N VAL A 32 3.37 4.60 -11.41
CA VAL A 32 2.38 4.01 -12.32
C VAL A 32 2.54 4.64 -13.70
N PRO A 33 2.64 3.85 -14.80
CA PRO A 33 2.74 4.42 -16.14
C PRO A 33 1.43 5.12 -16.52
N PRO A 34 1.47 6.19 -17.34
CA PRO A 34 0.28 7.01 -17.64
C PRO A 34 -0.83 6.24 -18.37
N ARG A 35 -0.49 5.13 -19.02
CA ARG A 35 -1.44 4.24 -19.69
C ARG A 35 -2.25 3.34 -18.74
N LEU A 36 -1.92 3.29 -17.45
CA LEU A 36 -2.52 2.39 -16.48
C LEU A 36 -3.26 3.18 -15.40
N ALA A 37 -4.57 2.94 -15.26
CA ALA A 37 -5.33 3.56 -14.20
C ALA A 37 -4.88 3.04 -12.84
N VAL A 38 -4.77 3.92 -11.83
CA VAL A 38 -4.41 3.56 -10.46
C VAL A 38 -5.33 2.47 -9.90
N ALA A 39 -6.64 2.59 -10.13
CA ALA A 39 -7.61 1.59 -9.68
C ALA A 39 -7.35 0.21 -10.30
N GLN A 40 -6.95 0.14 -11.56
CA GLN A 40 -6.59 -1.12 -12.23
C GLN A 40 -5.30 -1.71 -11.67
N ALA A 41 -4.29 -0.87 -11.39
CA ALA A 41 -3.05 -1.31 -10.75
C ALA A 41 -3.33 -1.91 -9.36
N VAL A 42 -4.11 -1.23 -8.52
CA VAL A 42 -4.47 -1.72 -7.18
C VAL A 42 -5.32 -2.99 -7.25
N LEU A 43 -6.29 -3.06 -8.17
CA LEU A 43 -7.09 -4.28 -8.39
C LEU A 43 -6.19 -5.48 -8.71
N ALA A 44 -5.26 -5.31 -9.67
CA ALA A 44 -4.35 -6.37 -10.08
C ALA A 44 -3.40 -6.78 -8.94
N ILE A 45 -2.86 -5.82 -8.19
CA ILE A 45 -2.01 -6.10 -7.03
C ILE A 45 -2.78 -6.91 -5.98
N LYS A 46 -3.97 -6.45 -5.58
CA LYS A 46 -4.76 -7.08 -4.53
C LYS A 46 -5.24 -8.47 -4.95
N SER A 47 -5.81 -8.62 -6.15
CA SER A 47 -6.37 -9.90 -6.60
C SER A 47 -5.30 -10.97 -6.79
N ASN A 48 -4.17 -10.64 -7.43
CA ASN A 48 -3.11 -11.61 -7.68
C ASN A 48 -2.37 -12.01 -6.39
N SER A 49 -2.11 -11.07 -5.49
CA SER A 49 -1.47 -11.37 -4.20
C SER A 49 -2.39 -12.17 -3.27
N SER A 50 -3.69 -11.86 -3.24
CA SER A 50 -4.67 -12.68 -2.52
C SER A 50 -4.70 -14.11 -3.06
N ARG A 51 -4.85 -14.27 -4.39
CA ARG A 51 -4.86 -15.60 -5.00
C ARG A 51 -3.62 -16.40 -4.64
N TRP A 52 -2.44 -15.82 -4.85
CA TRP A 52 -1.16 -16.47 -4.56
C TRP A 52 -1.04 -16.90 -3.10
N ALA A 53 -1.37 -16.02 -2.14
CA ALA A 53 -1.29 -16.38 -0.73
C ALA A 53 -2.20 -17.57 -0.38
N ASN A 54 -3.42 -17.62 -0.93
CA ASN A 54 -4.32 -18.74 -0.70
C ASN A 54 -3.84 -20.04 -1.39
N GLU A 55 -3.25 -19.94 -2.58
CA GLU A 55 -2.64 -21.08 -3.28
C GLU A 55 -1.44 -21.67 -2.51
N GLU A 56 -0.67 -20.84 -1.81
CA GLU A 56 0.40 -21.25 -0.90
C GLU A 56 -0.12 -21.77 0.47
N GLY A 57 -1.44 -21.86 0.66
CA GLY A 57 -2.04 -22.36 1.89
C GLY A 57 -2.14 -21.34 3.03
N HIS A 58 -2.04 -20.04 2.72
CA HIS A 58 -2.26 -18.95 3.67
C HIS A 58 -3.63 -18.30 3.42
N PRO A 59 -4.66 -18.57 4.26
CA PRO A 59 -5.94 -17.90 4.15
C PRO A 59 -5.76 -16.38 4.25
N PHE A 60 -6.05 -15.68 3.16
CA PHE A 60 -5.72 -14.26 3.05
C PHE A 60 -6.71 -13.51 2.16
N ALA A 61 -7.17 -12.35 2.63
CA ALA A 61 -7.96 -11.42 1.85
C ALA A 61 -7.59 -9.98 2.20
N TRP A 62 -7.52 -9.12 1.18
CA TRP A 62 -7.43 -7.69 1.43
C TRP A 62 -8.81 -7.12 1.81
N GLN A 63 -8.83 -6.09 2.66
CA GLN A 63 -9.99 -5.21 2.81
C GLN A 63 -10.48 -4.68 1.44
N GLN A 64 -11.75 -4.30 1.31
CA GLN A 64 -12.28 -3.79 0.04
C GLN A 64 -11.60 -2.48 -0.39
N GLY A 65 -11.40 -1.55 0.55
CA GLY A 65 -10.84 -0.22 0.32
C GLY A 65 -9.32 -0.18 0.05
N TYR A 66 -8.83 1.00 -0.30
CA TYR A 66 -7.40 1.32 -0.40
C TYR A 66 -7.18 2.84 -0.28
N GLY A 67 -6.01 3.25 0.20
CA GLY A 67 -5.58 4.65 0.19
C GLY A 67 -4.49 4.88 -0.87
N VAL A 68 -4.62 5.95 -1.67
CA VAL A 68 -3.58 6.38 -2.62
C VAL A 68 -3.33 7.87 -2.47
N PHE A 69 -2.06 8.22 -2.34
CA PHE A 69 -1.60 9.60 -2.20
C PHE A 69 -0.48 9.87 -3.20
N SER A 70 -0.63 10.92 -4.00
CA SER A 70 0.44 11.35 -4.91
C SER A 70 1.58 11.99 -4.14
N VAL A 71 2.82 11.71 -4.52
CA VAL A 71 4.02 12.23 -3.86
C VAL A 71 4.95 12.90 -4.88
N SER A 72 5.56 14.01 -4.48
CA SER A 72 6.57 14.69 -5.30
C SER A 72 7.87 13.89 -5.36
N ARG A 73 8.61 13.98 -6.48
CA ARG A 73 9.89 13.27 -6.65
C ARG A 73 10.90 13.58 -5.55
N SER A 74 10.93 14.82 -5.05
CA SER A 74 11.83 15.27 -3.99
C SER A 74 11.66 14.53 -2.67
N ILE A 75 10.47 14.01 -2.37
CA ILE A 75 10.19 13.30 -1.12
C ILE A 75 10.35 11.78 -1.22
N VAL A 76 10.66 11.24 -2.41
CA VAL A 76 10.84 9.79 -2.62
C VAL A 76 11.83 9.17 -1.62
N PRO A 77 13.03 9.74 -1.35
CA PRO A 77 13.95 9.16 -0.37
C PRO A 77 13.38 9.10 1.05
N VAL A 78 12.55 10.08 1.43
CA VAL A 78 11.88 10.13 2.72
C VAL A 78 10.83 9.03 2.82
N VAL A 79 10.00 8.87 1.79
CA VAL A 79 8.93 7.86 1.76
C VAL A 79 9.51 6.44 1.71
N VAL A 80 10.60 6.22 0.96
CA VAL A 80 11.33 4.93 0.96
C VAL A 80 11.80 4.58 2.37
N ARG A 81 12.42 5.53 3.09
CA ARG A 81 12.85 5.30 4.48
C ARG A 81 11.68 5.02 5.40
N TYR A 82 10.57 5.73 5.25
CA TYR A 82 9.36 5.49 6.03
C TYR A 82 8.84 4.06 5.83
N ILE A 83 8.69 3.60 4.59
CA ILE A 83 8.22 2.24 4.28
C ILE A 83 9.16 1.16 4.84
N ARG A 84 10.48 1.36 4.73
CA ARG A 84 11.47 0.41 5.25
C ARG A 84 11.52 0.32 6.77
N ASN A 85 11.06 1.37 7.46
CA ASN A 85 11.10 1.46 8.93
C ASN A 85 9.71 1.23 9.57
N GLN A 86 8.76 0.68 8.81
CA GLN A 86 7.39 0.43 9.28
C GLN A 86 7.34 -0.41 10.55
N GLU A 87 8.14 -1.48 10.65
CA GLU A 87 8.20 -2.29 11.88
C GLU A 87 8.56 -1.46 13.13
N ALA A 88 9.56 -0.58 13.02
CA ALA A 88 9.95 0.30 14.12
C ALA A 88 8.89 1.38 14.39
N HIS A 89 8.23 1.89 13.35
CA HIS A 89 7.14 2.86 13.46
C HIS A 89 5.95 2.28 14.25
N HIS A 90 5.58 1.03 13.94
CA HIS A 90 4.43 0.37 14.56
C HIS A 90 4.66 -0.12 15.99
N ARG A 91 5.88 0.02 16.53
CA ARG A 91 6.11 -0.10 17.98
C ARG A 91 5.48 1.06 18.77
N LYS A 92 5.09 2.16 18.11
CA LYS A 92 4.57 3.37 18.74
C LYS A 92 3.25 3.87 18.17
N MET A 93 2.83 3.40 17.00
CA MET A 93 1.64 3.87 16.29
C MET A 93 0.92 2.68 15.66
N SER A 94 -0.38 2.50 15.90
CA SER A 94 -1.16 1.47 15.21
C SER A 94 -1.51 1.90 13.78
N PHE A 95 -1.90 0.94 12.95
CA PHE A 95 -2.41 1.19 11.60
C PHE A 95 -3.55 2.23 11.60
N ASP A 96 -4.53 2.11 12.49
CA ASP A 96 -5.69 3.02 12.52
C ASP A 96 -5.30 4.48 12.73
N VAL A 97 -4.35 4.72 13.64
CA VAL A 97 -3.83 6.06 13.94
C VAL A 97 -3.04 6.59 12.76
N GLU A 98 -2.20 5.75 12.15
CA GLU A 98 -1.40 6.12 10.99
C GLU A 98 -2.28 6.45 9.77
N PHE A 99 -3.27 5.61 9.46
CA PHE A 99 -4.17 5.82 8.34
C PHE A 99 -4.95 7.12 8.49
N VAL A 100 -5.52 7.38 9.66
CA VAL A 100 -6.19 8.65 9.97
C VAL A 100 -5.22 9.84 9.87
N ALA A 101 -3.98 9.69 10.33
CA ALA A 101 -2.97 10.74 10.21
C ALA A 101 -2.63 11.05 8.73
N LEU A 102 -2.56 10.02 7.87
CA LEU A 102 -2.38 10.19 6.42
C LEU A 102 -3.56 10.93 5.80
N LEU A 103 -4.80 10.54 6.10
CA LEU A 103 -6.00 11.21 5.59
C LEU A 103 -6.00 12.70 5.96
N LYS A 104 -5.77 13.02 7.25
CA LYS A 104 -5.69 14.40 7.75
C LYS A 104 -4.56 15.19 7.08
N LYS A 105 -3.37 14.60 6.95
CA LYS A 105 -2.21 15.24 6.31
C LYS A 105 -2.49 15.61 4.85
N HIS A 106 -3.34 14.84 4.17
CA HIS A 106 -3.75 15.08 2.80
C HIS A 106 -5.06 15.87 2.67
N GLY A 107 -5.62 16.37 3.79
CA GLY A 107 -6.83 17.20 3.78
C GLY A 107 -8.09 16.46 3.38
N LEU A 108 -8.13 15.14 3.55
CA LEU A 108 -9.31 14.33 3.24
C LEU A 108 -10.24 14.28 4.46
N GLU A 109 -11.50 14.64 4.24
CA GLU A 109 -12.57 14.39 5.20
C GLU A 109 -12.97 12.92 5.18
N PHE A 110 -13.31 12.39 6.36
CA PHE A 110 -13.77 11.02 6.51
C PHE A 110 -14.78 10.95 7.66
N ASP A 111 -15.75 10.04 7.54
CA ASP A 111 -16.64 9.70 8.65
C ASP A 111 -15.93 8.63 9.52
N PRO A 112 -15.68 8.90 10.82
CA PRO A 112 -15.08 7.93 11.72
C PRO A 112 -15.82 6.58 11.78
N LYS A 113 -17.11 6.54 11.43
CA LYS A 113 -17.91 5.30 11.40
C LYS A 113 -17.59 4.38 10.22
N PHE A 114 -17.08 4.93 9.11
CA PHE A 114 -16.89 4.21 7.86
C PHE A 114 -15.44 4.21 7.37
N VAL A 115 -14.52 4.86 8.10
CA VAL A 115 -13.13 5.07 7.66
C VAL A 115 -12.32 3.78 7.49
N PHE A 116 -12.74 2.68 8.13
CA PHE A 116 -12.07 1.38 8.06
C PHE A 116 -12.86 0.30 7.30
N GLY A 117 -13.98 0.66 6.67
CA GLY A 117 -14.90 -0.27 6.00
C GLY A 117 -16.15 -0.57 6.81
#